data_AF-A0A7J9AZZ9-F1
#
_entry.id   AF-A0A7J9AZZ9-F1
#
_cell.length_a   1.000
_cell.length_b   1.000
_cell.length_c   1.000
_cell.angle_alpha   90.00
_cell.angle_beta   90.00
_cell.angle_gamma   90.00
#
_symmetry.space_group_name_H-M   'P 1'
#
loop_
_entity.id
_entity.type
_entity.pdbx_description
1 polymer ?
#
loop_
_entity_poly.entity_id
_entity_poly.type
_entity_poly.pdbx_seq_one_letter_code
_entity_poly.pdbx_strand_id
1 'polypeptide(L)'
;MIIGVLDSGIWPESESFNDEGLPPVPKRWRGACETGTEFNASYCNRKLIGARSFSKGMQQEKQNISKTYDYDSPRDFLGHGSHTSSIAAGSSAVGAEYFGYAKGKAIGMAPKARIAMYKVLFFDESYDAAATDVLAGLDQAIEDGVDVLSLSL
;
A
#
# COMPACT_ATOMS: atom_id res chain seq x y z
N MET A 1 15.71 -0.05 4.93
CA MET A 1 14.94 1.04 4.33
C MET A 1 13.48 0.62 4.26
N ILE A 2 12.59 1.57 4.52
CA ILE A 2 11.14 1.48 4.53
C ILE A 2 10.65 2.55 3.57
N ILE A 3 9.98 2.13 2.51
CA ILE A 3 9.32 3.01 1.56
C ILE A 3 7.86 3.11 1.97
N GLY A 4 7.43 4.33 2.30
CA GLY A 4 6.02 4.64 2.50
C GLY A 4 5.39 4.94 1.15
N VAL A 5 4.25 4.33 0.87
CA VAL A 5 3.51 4.53 -0.37
C VAL A 5 2.15 5.11 -0.02
N LEU A 6 1.85 6.30 -0.54
CA LEU A 6 0.53 6.93 -0.42
C LEU A 6 -0.19 6.78 -1.75
N ASP A 7 -1.26 5.99 -1.76
CA ASP A 7 -1.90 5.53 -3.00
C ASP A 7 -3.30 4.94 -2.71
N SER A 8 -3.85 4.11 -3.62
CA SER A 8 -5.15 3.43 -3.56
C SER A 8 -5.20 2.18 -2.68
N GLY A 9 -4.14 1.90 -1.92
CA GLY A 9 -4.01 0.71 -1.08
C GLY A 9 -3.10 -0.36 -1.68
N ILE A 10 -3.12 -1.55 -1.08
CA ILE A 10 -2.28 -2.67 -1.53
C ILE A 10 -3.04 -4.01 -1.57
N TRP A 11 -2.72 -4.86 -2.54
CA TRP A 11 -3.21 -6.25 -2.62
C TRP A 11 -2.16 -7.21 -2.01
N PRO A 12 -2.24 -7.50 -0.70
CA PRO A 12 -1.14 -8.12 0.05
C PRO A 12 -0.79 -9.55 -0.40
N GLU A 13 -1.71 -10.26 -1.04
CA GLU A 13 -1.51 -11.62 -1.52
C GLU A 13 -0.66 -11.72 -2.80
N SER A 14 -0.31 -10.59 -3.43
CA SER A 14 0.56 -10.60 -4.61
C SER A 14 1.94 -11.17 -4.28
N GLU A 15 2.49 -11.99 -5.18
CA GLU A 15 3.86 -12.53 -5.10
C GLU A 15 4.92 -11.42 -4.97
N SER A 16 4.62 -10.22 -5.47
CA SER A 16 5.48 -9.04 -5.30
C SER A 16 5.63 -8.59 -3.85
N PHE A 17 4.77 -9.06 -2.94
CA PHE A 17 4.80 -8.72 -1.52
C PHE A 17 5.13 -9.92 -0.61
N ASN A 18 5.65 -11.00 -1.20
CA ASN A 18 6.25 -12.11 -0.44
C ASN A 18 7.47 -11.63 0.36
N ASP A 19 7.68 -12.22 1.54
CA ASP A 19 8.70 -11.81 2.51
C ASP A 19 9.88 -12.78 2.66
N GLU A 20 9.93 -13.78 1.78
CA GLU A 20 11.00 -14.77 1.75
C GLU A 20 12.38 -14.11 1.63
N GLY A 21 13.32 -14.60 2.44
CA GLY A 21 14.69 -14.09 2.47
C GLY A 21 14.87 -12.71 3.10
N LEU A 22 13.80 -12.08 3.61
CA LEU A 22 13.91 -10.82 4.34
C LEU A 22 14.19 -11.04 5.82
N PRO A 23 15.10 -10.26 6.44
CA PRO A 23 15.35 -10.34 7.87
C PRO A 23 14.14 -9.81 8.66
N PRO A 24 14.12 -9.93 10.00
CA PRO A 24 13.08 -9.34 10.85
C PRO A 24 12.84 -7.85 10.56
N VAL A 25 11.63 -7.38 10.84
CA VAL A 25 11.26 -5.96 10.68
C VAL A 25 12.19 -5.08 11.53
N PRO A 26 12.68 -3.93 11.01
CA PRO A 26 13.56 -3.05 11.78
C PRO A 26 12.92 -2.61 13.10
N LYS A 27 13.64 -2.72 14.21
CA LYS A 27 13.14 -2.34 15.56
C LYS A 27 12.70 -0.88 15.69
N ARG A 28 13.15 -0.01 14.79
CA ARG A 28 12.76 1.41 14.75
C ARG A 28 11.39 1.66 14.12
N TRP A 29 10.82 0.67 13.43
CA TRP A 29 9.50 0.77 12.81
C TRP A 29 8.43 0.93 13.89
N ARG A 30 7.54 1.91 13.71
CA ARG A 30 6.46 2.21 14.68
C ARG A 30 5.06 2.08 14.10
N GLY A 31 4.95 1.83 12.80
CA GLY A 31 3.66 1.69 12.15
C GLY A 31 2.92 0.41 12.52
N ALA A 32 1.67 0.35 12.06
CA ALA A 32 0.73 -0.71 12.38
C ALA A 32 0.17 -1.38 11.13
N CYS A 33 -0.46 -2.54 11.32
CA CYS A 33 -1.29 -3.20 10.32
C CYS A 33 -2.75 -3.07 10.74
N GLU A 34 -3.47 -2.14 10.12
CA GLU A 34 -4.88 -1.92 10.41
C GLU A 34 -5.74 -3.06 9.89
N THR A 35 -6.88 -3.28 10.54
CA THR A 35 -7.90 -4.23 10.12
C THR A 35 -9.09 -3.48 9.55
N GLY A 36 -9.71 -4.01 8.51
CA GLY A 36 -10.92 -3.46 7.90
C GLY A 36 -11.58 -4.45 6.96
N THR A 37 -12.42 -3.96 6.04
CA THR A 37 -13.08 -4.80 5.03
C THR A 37 -12.06 -5.62 4.23
N GLU A 38 -12.21 -6.95 4.23
CA GLU A 38 -11.34 -7.90 3.53
C GLU A 38 -9.83 -7.78 3.89
N PHE A 39 -9.48 -7.14 5.00
CA PHE A 39 -8.08 -6.94 5.39
C PHE A 39 -7.93 -7.13 6.90
N ASN A 40 -7.15 -8.13 7.31
CA ASN A 40 -6.81 -8.37 8.70
C ASN A 40 -5.29 -8.19 8.94
N ALA A 41 -4.89 -8.16 10.21
CA ALA A 41 -3.51 -7.87 10.59
C ALA A 41 -2.47 -8.92 10.12
N SER A 42 -2.89 -10.14 9.73
CA SER A 42 -1.97 -11.15 9.23
C SER A 42 -1.51 -10.90 7.80
N TYR A 43 -2.09 -9.91 7.10
CA TYR A 43 -1.61 -9.51 5.78
C TYR A 43 -0.30 -8.73 5.80
N CYS A 44 0.04 -8.11 6.94
CA CYS A 44 1.38 -7.58 7.11
C CYS A 44 2.35 -8.70 7.47
N ASN A 45 3.52 -8.65 6.86
CA ASN A 45 4.59 -9.62 6.97
C ASN A 45 5.95 -8.89 7.04
N ARG A 46 7.07 -9.56 6.78
CA ARG A 46 8.37 -8.86 6.75
C ARG A 46 8.53 -7.98 5.50
N LYS A 47 7.69 -8.08 4.48
CA LYS A 47 7.76 -7.25 3.26
C LYS A 47 6.85 -6.03 3.36
N LEU A 48 5.55 -6.24 3.47
CA LEU A 48 4.53 -5.24 3.80
C LEU A 48 4.48 -5.15 5.33
N ILE A 49 5.18 -4.19 5.92
CA ILE A 49 5.38 -4.13 7.37
C ILE A 49 4.33 -3.29 8.10
N GLY A 50 3.52 -2.52 7.35
CA GLY A 50 2.38 -1.80 7.86
C GLY A 50 1.47 -1.34 6.74
N ALA A 51 0.21 -1.17 7.08
CA ALA A 51 -0.85 -0.82 6.16
C ALA A 51 -1.94 -0.06 6.93
N ARG A 52 -2.29 1.13 6.47
CA ARG A 52 -3.29 2.02 7.07
C ARG A 52 -4.17 2.65 6.01
N SER A 53 -5.35 3.10 6.41
CA SER A 53 -6.32 3.77 5.53
C SER A 53 -6.84 5.08 6.15
N PHE A 54 -6.95 6.13 5.34
CA PHE A 54 -7.35 7.48 5.77
C PHE A 54 -8.49 7.99 4.89
N SER A 55 -9.70 8.00 5.42
CA SER A 55 -10.92 8.38 4.69
C SER A 55 -11.80 9.38 5.46
N LYS A 56 -11.26 9.99 6.51
CA LYS A 56 -12.04 10.88 7.40
C LYS A 56 -12.37 12.21 6.71
N GLY A 57 -11.45 12.73 5.91
CA GLY A 57 -11.65 13.91 5.09
C GLY A 57 -12.77 13.69 4.09
N MET A 58 -12.71 12.60 3.33
CA MET A 58 -13.76 12.21 2.40
C MET A 58 -15.14 12.10 3.08
N GLN A 59 -15.19 11.41 4.23
CA GLN A 59 -16.43 11.27 5.01
C GLN A 59 -16.99 12.62 5.46
N GLN A 60 -16.14 13.59 5.81
CA GLN A 60 -16.54 14.93 6.20
C GLN A 60 -17.13 15.73 5.03
N GLU A 61 -16.63 15.50 3.81
CA GLU A 61 -17.17 16.03 2.56
C GLU A 61 -18.44 15.30 2.09
N LYS A 62 -18.93 14.33 2.88
CA LYS A 62 -20.09 13.48 2.60
C LYS A 62 -19.90 12.55 1.40
N GLN A 63 -18.65 12.29 1.03
CA GLN A 63 -18.28 11.21 0.13
C GLN A 63 -18.17 9.92 0.94
N ASN A 64 -18.72 8.83 0.41
CA ASN A 64 -18.61 7.52 1.03
C ASN A 64 -17.70 6.63 0.18
N ILE A 65 -16.90 5.81 0.85
CA ILE A 65 -16.17 4.73 0.19
C ILE A 65 -17.19 3.83 -0.50
N SER A 66 -16.95 3.53 -1.78
CA SER A 66 -17.82 2.63 -2.54
C SER A 66 -17.92 1.26 -1.85
N LYS A 67 -19.14 0.83 -1.55
CA LYS A 67 -19.39 -0.50 -0.96
C LYS A 67 -19.25 -1.66 -1.96
N THR A 68 -19.17 -1.34 -3.25
CA THR A 68 -19.13 -2.32 -4.34
C THR A 68 -17.80 -2.28 -5.08
N TYR A 69 -17.18 -1.10 -5.13
CA TYR A 69 -15.98 -0.85 -5.90
C TYR A 69 -14.84 -0.31 -5.03
N ASP A 70 -14.84 -0.63 -3.73
CA ASP A 70 -13.68 -0.41 -2.87
C ASP A 70 -13.79 -1.16 -1.52
N TYR A 71 -12.77 -0.98 -0.68
CA TYR A 71 -12.67 -1.49 0.68
C TYR A 71 -12.41 -0.36 1.67
N ASP A 72 -13.19 -0.32 2.75
CA ASP A 72 -12.89 0.49 3.93
C ASP A 72 -11.81 -0.22 4.77
N SER A 73 -10.62 -0.27 4.18
CA SER A 73 -9.41 -0.88 4.71
C SER A 73 -8.21 -0.48 3.84
N PRO A 74 -6.97 -0.86 4.21
CA PRO A 74 -5.79 -0.65 3.38
C PRO A 74 -5.76 -1.46 2.07
N ARG A 75 -6.75 -2.33 1.82
CA ARG A 75 -6.79 -3.18 0.63
C ARG A 75 -7.00 -2.33 -0.63
N ASP A 76 -6.25 -2.66 -1.68
CA ASP A 76 -6.39 -2.07 -3.00
C ASP A 76 -7.59 -2.67 -3.75
N PHE A 77 -8.39 -1.82 -4.38
CA PHE A 77 -9.42 -2.23 -5.32
C PHE A 77 -9.03 -1.93 -6.78
N LEU A 78 -8.41 -0.76 -7.01
CA LEU A 78 -8.11 -0.26 -8.35
C LEU A 78 -6.85 -0.89 -8.96
N GLY A 79 -5.90 -1.28 -8.11
CA GLY A 79 -4.62 -1.87 -8.52
C GLY A 79 -3.48 -0.86 -8.65
N HIS A 80 -3.76 0.44 -8.63
CA HIS A 80 -2.75 1.49 -8.81
C HIS A 80 -1.68 1.42 -7.71
N GLY A 81 -2.09 1.40 -6.44
CA GLY A 81 -1.18 1.31 -5.30
C GLY A 81 -0.40 0.00 -5.21
N SER A 82 -1.01 -1.12 -5.62
CA SER A 82 -0.30 -2.39 -5.75
C SER A 82 0.77 -2.33 -6.84
N HIS A 83 0.43 -1.75 -7.99
CA HIS A 83 1.35 -1.61 -9.11
C HIS A 83 2.53 -0.70 -8.77
N THR A 84 2.28 0.50 -8.23
CA THR A 84 3.34 1.45 -7.83
C THR A 84 4.23 0.88 -6.72
N SER A 85 3.63 0.21 -5.72
CA SER A 85 4.37 -0.46 -4.64
C SER A 85 5.30 -1.56 -5.18
N SER A 86 4.81 -2.36 -6.14
CA SER A 86 5.61 -3.43 -6.76
C SER A 86 6.78 -2.89 -7.60
N ILE A 87 6.63 -1.73 -8.23
CA ILE A 87 7.72 -1.07 -8.96
C ILE A 87 8.78 -0.56 -7.99
N ALA A 88 8.37 0.13 -6.92
CA ALA A 88 9.30 0.72 -5.96
C ALA A 88 10.09 -0.36 -5.21
N ALA A 89 9.39 -1.37 -4.70
CA ALA A 89 9.98 -2.38 -3.84
C ALA A 89 9.34 -3.75 -3.99
N GLY A 90 8.85 -4.20 -5.14
CA GLY A 90 8.41 -5.59 -5.30
C GLY A 90 9.52 -6.61 -4.99
N SER A 91 9.17 -7.66 -4.27
CA SER A 91 9.94 -8.90 -4.17
C SER A 91 10.03 -9.59 -5.54
N SER A 92 10.94 -10.54 -5.67
CA SER A 92 11.15 -11.25 -6.92
C SER A 92 9.99 -12.20 -7.23
N ALA A 93 9.17 -11.88 -8.23
CA ALA A 93 8.10 -12.74 -8.73
C ALA A 93 8.51 -13.38 -10.07
N VAL A 94 8.74 -14.70 -10.06
CA VAL A 94 9.19 -15.47 -11.24
C VAL A 94 8.00 -15.87 -12.10
N GLY A 95 8.15 -15.79 -13.42
CA GLY A 95 7.08 -16.17 -14.36
C GLY A 95 6.01 -15.09 -14.52
N ALA A 96 6.32 -13.84 -14.16
CA ALA A 96 5.45 -12.71 -14.41
C ALA A 96 5.35 -12.44 -15.92
N GLU A 97 4.12 -12.20 -16.38
CA GLU A 97 3.80 -11.79 -17.75
C GLU A 97 2.48 -11.03 -17.78
N TYR A 98 2.27 -10.26 -18.86
CA TYR A 98 0.99 -9.60 -19.14
C TYR A 98 0.44 -10.16 -20.45
N PHE A 99 -0.50 -11.11 -20.38
CA PHE A 99 -1.07 -11.79 -21.57
C PHE A 99 0.00 -12.31 -22.56
N GLY A 100 1.10 -12.84 -22.03
CA GLY A 100 2.24 -13.34 -22.81
C GLY A 100 3.28 -12.30 -23.21
N TYR A 101 3.07 -11.01 -22.91
CA TYR A 101 4.07 -9.96 -23.06
C TYR A 101 4.95 -9.83 -21.81
N ALA A 102 6.16 -9.27 -22.00
CA ALA A 102 7.12 -8.98 -20.93
C ALA A 102 7.42 -10.18 -20.01
N LYS A 103 7.46 -11.39 -20.57
CA LYS A 103 7.73 -12.62 -19.80
C LYS A 103 9.07 -12.52 -19.08
N GLY A 104 9.07 -12.80 -17.79
CA GLY A 104 10.30 -12.88 -17.03
C GLY A 104 10.09 -12.87 -15.53
N LYS A 105 10.98 -12.16 -14.85
CA LYS A 105 10.99 -12.02 -13.40
C LYS A 105 10.72 -10.57 -13.06
N ALA A 106 9.54 -10.29 -12.51
CA ALA A 106 9.22 -8.98 -12.00
C ALA A 106 9.96 -8.76 -10.67
N ILE A 107 10.57 -7.59 -10.52
CA ILE A 107 11.31 -7.22 -9.33
C ILE A 107 11.32 -5.69 -9.20
N GLY A 108 11.11 -5.19 -7.97
CA GLY A 108 11.15 -3.74 -7.73
C GLY A 108 12.56 -3.17 -7.75
N MET A 109 12.64 -1.84 -7.81
CA MET A 109 13.92 -1.11 -7.80
C MET A 109 14.71 -1.33 -6.50
N ALA A 110 14.02 -1.44 -5.37
CA ALA A 110 14.60 -1.77 -4.08
C ALA A 110 13.97 -3.06 -3.50
N PRO A 111 14.31 -4.27 -4.02
CA PRO A 111 13.59 -5.50 -3.70
C PRO A 111 13.68 -5.92 -2.23
N LYS A 112 14.73 -5.48 -1.51
CA LYS A 112 14.92 -5.74 -0.07
C LYS A 112 14.35 -4.63 0.84
N ALA A 113 13.82 -3.55 0.29
CA ALA A 113 13.14 -2.52 1.07
C ALA A 113 11.82 -3.04 1.61
N ARG A 114 11.38 -2.48 2.73
CA ARG A 114 10.05 -2.72 3.31
C ARG A 114 9.05 -1.76 2.70
N ILE A 115 7.79 -2.18 2.60
CA ILE A 115 6.68 -1.35 2.14
C ILE A 115 5.81 -1.02 3.35
N ALA A 116 5.41 0.24 3.47
CA ALA A 116 4.36 0.70 4.36
C ALA A 116 3.29 1.40 3.52
N MET A 117 2.07 0.85 3.51
CA MET A 117 0.96 1.38 2.70
C MET A 117 0.13 2.36 3.52
N TYR A 118 -0.13 3.53 2.96
CA TYR A 118 -1.02 4.54 3.49
C TYR A 118 -2.07 4.84 2.42
N LYS A 119 -3.20 4.14 2.49
CA LYS A 119 -4.29 4.33 1.54
C LYS A 119 -4.97 5.67 1.81
N VAL A 120 -4.83 6.60 0.89
CA VAL A 120 -5.41 7.96 0.96
C VAL A 120 -6.34 8.25 -0.22
N LEU A 121 -6.40 7.32 -1.19
CA LEU A 121 -7.29 7.36 -2.34
C LEU A 121 -8.29 6.22 -2.21
N PHE A 122 -9.55 6.54 -2.43
CA PHE A 122 -10.64 5.57 -2.48
C PHE A 122 -11.43 5.79 -3.76
N PHE A 123 -12.00 4.71 -4.30
CA PHE A 123 -12.93 4.84 -5.39
C PHE A 123 -14.25 5.42 -4.86
N ASP A 124 -14.57 6.61 -5.36
CA ASP A 124 -15.84 7.28 -5.17
C ASP A 124 -16.36 7.80 -6.54
N GLU A 125 -17.46 8.56 -6.53
CA GLU A 125 -18.04 9.12 -7.77
C GLU A 125 -17.23 10.30 -8.33
N SER A 126 -16.36 10.93 -7.54
CA SER A 126 -15.62 12.14 -7.90
C SER A 126 -14.20 11.88 -8.40
N TYR A 127 -13.61 10.73 -8.04
CA TYR A 127 -12.18 10.42 -8.15
C TYR A 127 -11.28 11.42 -7.41
N ASP A 128 -11.84 12.26 -6.54
CA ASP A 128 -11.08 13.23 -5.77
C ASP A 128 -10.57 12.59 -4.47
N ALA A 129 -9.38 13.03 -4.06
CA ALA A 129 -8.82 12.74 -2.77
C ALA A 129 -9.02 13.94 -1.84
N ALA A 130 -9.55 13.70 -0.64
CA ALA A 130 -9.54 14.75 0.37
C ALA A 130 -8.08 15.08 0.73
N ALA A 131 -7.65 16.32 0.47
CA ALA A 131 -6.28 16.76 0.77
C ALA A 131 -5.91 16.54 2.24
N THR A 132 -6.90 16.58 3.14
CA THR A 132 -6.72 16.29 4.57
C THR A 132 -6.37 14.83 4.85
N ASP A 133 -6.89 13.86 4.07
CA ASP A 133 -6.54 12.45 4.22
C ASP A 133 -5.11 12.18 3.71
N VAL A 134 -4.70 12.86 2.62
CA VAL A 134 -3.29 12.84 2.15
C VAL A 134 -2.35 13.39 3.22
N LEU A 135 -2.68 14.53 3.82
CA LEU A 135 -1.88 15.12 4.91
C LEU A 135 -1.82 14.19 6.13
N ALA A 136 -2.93 13.57 6.52
CA ALA A 136 -2.96 12.62 7.62
C ALA A 136 -2.08 11.38 7.34
N GLY A 137 -2.11 10.87 6.11
CA GLY A 137 -1.24 9.77 5.67
C GLY A 137 0.24 10.16 5.69
N LEU A 138 0.58 11.38 5.25
CA LEU A 138 1.94 11.92 5.29
C LEU A 138 2.46 12.04 6.72
N ASP A 139 1.69 12.66 7.61
CA ASP A 139 2.06 12.85 9.02
C ASP A 139 2.27 11.49 9.70
N GLN A 140 1.36 10.54 9.49
CA GLN A 140 1.50 9.20 10.06
C GLN A 140 2.74 8.49 9.53
N ALA A 141 3.07 8.65 8.24
CA ALA A 141 4.24 8.02 7.66
C ALA A 141 5.57 8.55 8.25
N ILE A 142 5.62 9.84 8.58
CA ILE A 142 6.74 10.46 9.28
C ILE A 142 6.86 9.88 10.70
N GLU A 143 5.76 9.81 11.44
CA GLU A 143 5.74 9.25 12.80
C GLU A 143 6.13 7.77 12.86
N ASP A 144 5.70 7.00 11.86
CA ASP A 144 5.96 5.56 11.75
C ASP A 144 7.44 5.27 11.41
N GLY A 145 8.18 6.29 10.95
CA GLY A 145 9.62 6.23 10.67
C GLY A 145 9.94 5.76 9.26
N VAL A 146 9.13 6.13 8.26
CA VAL A 146 9.42 5.91 6.84
C VAL A 146 10.72 6.64 6.42
N ASP A 147 11.52 6.02 5.54
CA ASP A 147 12.76 6.64 5.06
C ASP A 147 12.56 7.45 3.76
N VAL A 148 11.67 6.99 2.88
CA VAL A 148 11.37 7.60 1.58
C VAL A 148 9.88 7.45 1.31
N LEU A 149 9.24 8.50 0.81
CA LEU A 149 7.84 8.49 0.42
C LEU A 149 7.71 8.43 -1.11
N SER A 150 6.82 7.57 -1.60
CA SER A 150 6.37 7.51 -2.98
C SER A 150 4.91 7.94 -3.02
N LEU A 151 4.63 9.02 -3.74
CA LEU A 151 3.29 9.58 -3.89
C LEU A 151 2.95 9.60 -5.37
N SER A 152 1.97 8.79 -5.75
CA SER A 152 1.38 8.77 -7.09
C SER A 152 -0.11 8.95 -6.90
N LEU A 153 -0.51 10.19 -6.63
CA LEU A 153 -1.87 10.58 -6.28
C LEU A 153 -2.69 10.94 -7.52
#